data_AF-I3JK51-F1
#
_entry.id   AF-I3JK51-F1
#
_cell.length_a   1.000
_cell.length_b   1.000
_cell.length_c   1.000
_cell.angle_alpha   90.00
_cell.angle_beta   90.00
_cell.angle_gamma   90.00
#
_symmetry.space_group_name_H-M   'P 1'
#
loop_
_entity.id
_entity.type
_entity.pdbx_description
1 polymer ?
#
loop_
_entity_poly.entity_id
_entity_poly.type
_entity_poly.pdbx_seq_one_letter_code
_entity_poly.pdbx_strand_id
1 'polypeptide(L)'
;METVLLHRLYNNLTSERNQLLTSYNNLTTKREQLLTSYNNLKTEKDQLLTGYNNLTTEREQLLTSYNNLKTEKNQLLTSYNNLTTEREQLLTSYNNLKTEKNQLLTSYNNLTTEREQLLTSYNNLKTEKNQLLTSYNNTVKERDQLQTRFEDMTKNRDDLQRILQDCRENWVAFSDSLYQVSSEQKSWEESRQDCLQKGAHLMIINSREEQNFTNQFKKYLWIGLTDSLTEGTWKWVDGTSMTTSYWNSGEPNGGRTENCGQIKAYDSQNSWNDETCSKKHFWICEKRVSP
;
A
#
# COMPACT_ATOMS: atom_id res chain seq x y z
N MET A 1 -95.04 -152.51 27.69
CA MET A 1 -95.72 -151.22 27.96
C MET A 1 -94.76 -150.21 28.60
N GLU A 2 -93.90 -150.63 29.53
CA GLU A 2 -92.80 -149.82 30.10
C GLU A 2 -91.80 -149.27 29.07
N THR A 3 -91.44 -150.07 28.05
CA THR A 3 -90.47 -149.68 27.01
C THR A 3 -90.91 -148.49 26.14
N VAL A 4 -92.21 -148.30 25.93
CA VAL A 4 -92.75 -147.21 25.07
C VAL A 4 -92.83 -145.88 25.83
N LEU A 5 -93.14 -145.93 27.13
CA LEU A 5 -93.18 -144.75 28.02
C LEU A 5 -91.79 -144.21 28.31
N LEU A 6 -90.82 -145.11 28.57
CA LEU A 6 -89.41 -144.75 28.71
C LEU A 6 -88.86 -144.10 27.42
N HIS A 7 -89.24 -144.62 26.26
CA HIS A 7 -88.79 -144.09 24.97
C HIS A 7 -89.37 -142.68 24.66
N ARG A 8 -90.63 -142.41 25.02
CA ARG A 8 -91.23 -141.07 24.91
C ARG A 8 -90.60 -140.05 25.87
N LEU A 9 -90.38 -140.44 27.13
CA LEU A 9 -89.69 -139.61 28.11
C LEU A 9 -88.26 -139.31 27.66
N TYR A 10 -87.55 -140.33 27.18
CA TYR A 10 -86.21 -140.19 26.61
C TYR A 10 -86.19 -139.23 25.41
N ASN A 11 -87.14 -139.34 24.49
CA ASN A 11 -87.23 -138.44 23.33
C ASN A 11 -87.58 -137.00 23.73
N ASN A 12 -88.46 -136.79 24.72
CA ASN A 12 -88.77 -135.46 25.26
C ASN A 12 -87.58 -134.84 25.99
N LEU A 13 -86.92 -135.57 26.89
CA LEU A 13 -85.71 -135.11 27.58
C LEU A 13 -84.57 -134.82 26.59
N THR A 14 -84.45 -135.61 25.52
CA THR A 14 -83.48 -135.37 24.45
C THR A 14 -83.82 -134.10 23.68
N SER A 15 -85.10 -133.85 23.40
CA SER A 15 -85.57 -132.61 22.77
C SER A 15 -85.30 -131.38 23.64
N GLU A 16 -85.65 -131.43 24.92
CA GLU A 16 -85.37 -130.36 25.89
C GLU A 16 -83.87 -130.10 26.04
N ARG A 17 -83.05 -131.16 26.13
CA ARG A 17 -81.58 -131.05 26.14
C ARG A 17 -81.07 -130.37 24.88
N ASN A 18 -81.59 -130.72 23.71
CA ASN A 18 -81.18 -130.12 22.44
C ASN A 18 -81.60 -128.63 22.34
N GLN A 19 -82.78 -128.28 22.87
CA GLN A 19 -83.22 -126.88 22.96
C GLN A 19 -82.35 -126.07 23.94
N LEU A 20 -82.03 -126.64 25.10
CA LEU A 20 -81.16 -126.03 26.10
C LEU A 20 -79.74 -125.85 25.56
N LEU A 21 -79.21 -126.85 24.85
CA LEU A 21 -77.91 -126.77 24.17
C LEU A 21 -77.91 -125.68 23.09
N THR A 22 -78.99 -125.56 22.31
CA THR A 22 -79.15 -124.48 21.32
C THR A 22 -79.19 -123.11 22.00
N SER A 23 -79.93 -122.96 23.10
CA SER A 23 -79.99 -121.72 23.88
C SER A 23 -78.63 -121.35 24.47
N TYR A 24 -77.92 -122.34 25.03
CA TYR A 24 -76.57 -122.18 25.56
C TYR A 24 -75.57 -121.75 24.48
N ASN A 25 -75.61 -122.38 23.31
CA ASN A 25 -74.77 -122.01 22.17
C ASN A 25 -75.09 -120.58 21.71
N ASN A 26 -76.36 -120.20 21.60
CA ASN A 26 -76.78 -118.83 21.25
C ASN A 26 -76.32 -117.79 22.27
N LEU A 27 -76.41 -118.09 23.57
CA LEU A 27 -75.95 -117.21 24.65
C LEU A 27 -74.42 -117.05 24.62
N THR A 28 -73.70 -118.14 24.33
CA THR A 28 -72.24 -118.14 24.16
C THR A 28 -71.84 -117.25 22.99
N THR A 29 -72.50 -117.37 21.83
CA THR A 29 -72.28 -116.49 20.67
C THR A 29 -72.53 -115.02 21.01
N LYS A 30 -73.62 -114.70 21.72
CA LYS A 30 -73.91 -113.33 22.17
C LYS A 30 -72.84 -112.79 23.12
N ARG A 31 -72.33 -113.64 24.04
CA ARG A 31 -71.24 -113.27 24.96
C ARG A 31 -69.96 -112.96 24.19
N GLU A 32 -69.62 -113.75 23.17
CA GLU A 32 -68.45 -113.53 22.32
C GLU A 32 -68.58 -112.26 21.47
N GLN A 33 -69.77 -111.98 20.94
CA GLN A 33 -70.07 -110.71 20.25
C GLN A 33 -69.92 -109.50 21.18
N LEU A 34 -70.45 -109.58 22.41
CA LEU A 34 -70.33 -108.52 23.41
C LEU A 34 -68.87 -108.31 23.82
N LEU A 35 -68.10 -109.38 24.00
CA LEU A 35 -66.67 -109.31 24.31
C LEU A 35 -65.89 -108.63 23.18
N THR A 36 -66.20 -108.95 21.93
CA THR A 36 -65.62 -108.28 20.76
C THR A 36 -65.96 -106.79 20.75
N SER A 37 -67.23 -106.43 20.96
CA SER A 37 -67.68 -105.03 21.02
C SER A 37 -67.00 -104.25 22.16
N TYR A 38 -66.86 -104.86 23.33
CA TYR A 38 -66.15 -104.29 24.48
C TYR A 38 -64.66 -104.03 24.15
N ASN A 39 -63.98 -105.00 23.54
CA ASN A 39 -62.58 -104.85 23.14
C ASN A 39 -62.40 -103.75 22.08
N ASN A 40 -63.35 -103.62 21.13
CA ASN A 40 -63.35 -102.55 20.14
C ASN A 40 -63.53 -101.18 20.81
N LEU A 41 -64.51 -101.03 21.71
CA LEU A 41 -64.76 -99.77 22.42
C LEU A 41 -63.58 -99.37 23.33
N LYS A 42 -62.93 -100.34 23.96
CA LYS A 42 -61.70 -100.10 24.73
C LYS A 42 -60.58 -99.56 23.82
N THR A 43 -60.42 -100.14 22.64
CA THR A 43 -59.44 -99.67 21.65
C THR A 43 -59.75 -98.25 21.18
N GLU A 44 -61.01 -97.94 20.88
CA GLU A 44 -61.44 -96.58 20.52
C GLU A 44 -61.18 -95.57 21.65
N LYS A 45 -61.44 -95.95 22.91
CA LYS A 45 -61.13 -95.13 24.08
C LYS A 45 -59.62 -94.86 24.20
N ASP A 46 -58.78 -95.86 24.02
CA ASP A 46 -57.33 -95.72 24.11
C ASP A 46 -56.79 -94.83 22.96
N GLN A 47 -57.38 -94.93 21.76
CA GLN A 47 -57.10 -94.03 20.63
C GLN A 47 -57.51 -92.59 20.92
N LEU A 48 -58.72 -92.37 21.47
CA LEU A 48 -59.19 -91.05 21.87
C LEU A 48 -58.31 -90.42 22.95
N LEU A 49 -57.88 -91.20 23.95
CA LEU A 49 -56.96 -90.75 24.99
C LEU A 49 -55.61 -90.32 24.38
N THR A 50 -55.10 -91.09 23.43
CA THR A 50 -53.88 -90.75 22.69
C THR A 50 -54.06 -89.44 21.91
N GLY A 51 -55.17 -89.28 21.19
CA GLY A 51 -55.49 -88.04 20.48
C GLY A 51 -55.61 -86.83 21.41
N TYR A 52 -56.23 -86.99 22.57
CA TYR A 52 -56.34 -85.96 23.60
C TYR A 52 -54.96 -85.52 24.13
N ASN A 53 -54.08 -86.47 24.42
CA ASN A 53 -52.72 -86.18 24.89
C ASN A 53 -51.89 -85.45 23.81
N ASN A 54 -52.04 -85.84 22.54
CA ASN A 54 -51.39 -85.16 21.42
C ASN A 54 -51.89 -83.71 21.28
N LEU A 55 -53.20 -83.48 21.29
CA LEU A 55 -53.80 -82.13 21.26
C LEU A 55 -53.37 -81.26 22.44
N THR A 56 -53.21 -81.86 23.63
CA THR A 56 -52.71 -81.15 24.81
C THR A 56 -51.27 -80.68 24.60
N THR A 57 -50.43 -81.56 24.04
CA THR A 57 -49.04 -81.23 23.70
C THR A 57 -48.96 -80.12 22.65
N GLU A 58 -49.76 -80.20 21.58
CA GLU A 58 -49.84 -79.15 20.56
C GLU A 58 -50.27 -77.80 21.14
N ARG A 59 -51.26 -77.80 22.04
CA ARG A 59 -51.73 -76.60 22.74
C ARG A 59 -50.62 -75.97 23.60
N GLU A 60 -49.82 -76.76 24.30
CA GLU A 60 -48.70 -76.28 25.10
C GLU A 60 -47.58 -75.68 24.24
N GLN A 61 -47.29 -76.30 23.08
CA GLN A 61 -46.37 -75.76 22.10
C GLN A 61 -46.86 -74.42 21.54
N LEU A 62 -48.14 -74.32 21.20
CA LEU A 62 -48.77 -73.08 20.74
C LEU A 62 -48.71 -71.97 21.80
N LEU A 63 -48.97 -72.31 23.07
CA LEU A 63 -48.88 -71.37 24.18
C LEU A 63 -47.45 -70.84 24.34
N THR A 64 -46.46 -71.72 24.19
CA THR A 64 -45.03 -71.34 24.22
C THR A 64 -44.69 -70.38 23.09
N SER A 65 -45.08 -70.72 21.86
CA SER A 65 -44.89 -69.86 20.67
C SER A 65 -45.57 -68.51 20.82
N TYR A 66 -46.79 -68.47 21.38
CA TYR A 66 -47.51 -67.24 21.66
C TYR A 66 -46.75 -66.34 22.66
N ASN A 67 -46.23 -66.93 23.74
CA ASN A 67 -45.47 -66.18 24.74
C ASN A 67 -44.15 -65.64 24.19
N ASN A 68 -43.48 -66.41 23.33
CA ASN A 68 -42.27 -65.96 22.62
C ASN A 68 -42.59 -64.78 21.70
N LEU A 69 -43.63 -64.88 20.87
CA LEU A 69 -44.04 -63.80 19.96
C LEU A 69 -44.45 -62.53 20.70
N LYS A 70 -45.13 -62.67 21.85
CA LYS A 70 -45.46 -61.54 22.73
C LYS A 70 -44.20 -60.85 23.26
N THR A 71 -43.17 -61.62 23.60
CA THR A 71 -41.88 -61.10 24.07
C THR A 71 -41.16 -60.35 22.95
N GLU A 72 -41.08 -60.93 21.75
CA GLU A 72 -40.51 -60.29 20.56
C GLU A 72 -41.23 -58.97 20.21
N LYS A 73 -42.57 -58.95 20.29
CA LYS A 73 -43.35 -57.72 20.08
C LYS A 73 -42.97 -56.62 21.07
N ASN A 74 -42.77 -56.96 22.35
CA ASN A 74 -42.38 -55.98 23.37
C ASN A 74 -40.94 -55.47 23.15
N GLN A 75 -40.04 -56.34 22.72
CA GLN A 75 -38.68 -55.95 22.33
C GLN A 75 -38.71 -55.00 21.13
N LEU A 76 -39.51 -55.30 20.10
CA LEU A 76 -39.65 -54.45 18.93
C LEU A 76 -40.24 -53.07 19.29
N LEU A 77 -41.23 -53.03 20.18
CA LEU A 77 -41.80 -51.76 20.68
C LEU A 77 -40.74 -50.93 21.41
N THR A 78 -39.88 -51.57 22.19
CA THR A 78 -38.78 -50.90 22.89
C THR A 78 -37.78 -50.32 21.88
N SER A 79 -37.36 -51.10 20.89
CA SER A 79 -36.47 -50.64 19.81
C SER A 79 -37.07 -49.49 19.01
N TYR A 80 -38.38 -49.53 18.73
CA TYR A 80 -39.09 -48.46 18.04
C TYR A 80 -39.09 -47.14 18.82
N ASN A 81 -39.33 -47.21 20.14
CA ASN A 81 -39.31 -46.03 21.01
C ASN A 81 -37.90 -45.43 21.12
N ASN A 82 -36.88 -46.28 21.22
CA ASN A 82 -35.48 -45.84 21.23
C ASN A 82 -35.12 -45.13 19.92
N LEU A 83 -35.46 -45.72 18.77
CA LEU A 83 -35.19 -45.11 17.45
C LEU A 83 -35.93 -43.78 17.27
N THR A 84 -37.15 -43.66 17.80
CA THR A 84 -37.92 -42.42 17.80
C THR A 84 -37.20 -41.32 18.60
N THR A 85 -36.67 -41.68 19.76
CA THR A 85 -35.88 -40.76 20.61
C THR A 85 -34.59 -40.32 19.90
N GLU A 86 -33.85 -41.26 19.29
CA GLU A 86 -32.64 -40.94 18.52
C GLU A 86 -32.93 -40.00 17.35
N ARG A 87 -34.06 -40.20 16.65
CA ARG A 87 -34.51 -39.33 15.56
C ARG A 87 -34.80 -37.90 16.05
N GLU A 88 -35.44 -37.74 17.21
CA GLU A 88 -35.72 -36.42 17.79
C GLU A 88 -34.44 -35.69 18.23
N GLN A 89 -33.48 -36.44 18.80
CA GLN A 89 -32.16 -35.90 19.13
C GLN A 89 -31.42 -35.45 17.86
N LEU A 90 -31.45 -36.25 16.79
CA LEU A 90 -30.84 -35.89 15.52
C LEU A 90 -31.49 -34.64 14.89
N LEU A 91 -32.82 -34.55 14.96
CA LEU A 91 -33.55 -33.37 14.47
C LEU A 91 -33.15 -32.10 15.24
N THR A 92 -32.97 -32.23 16.55
CA THR A 92 -32.51 -31.12 17.41
C THR A 92 -31.10 -30.68 17.00
N SER A 93 -30.17 -31.63 16.88
CA SER A 93 -28.80 -31.36 16.43
C SER A 93 -28.76 -30.71 15.04
N TYR A 94 -29.59 -31.17 14.12
CA TYR A 94 -29.72 -30.58 12.79
C TYR A 94 -30.18 -29.12 12.83
N ASN A 95 -31.18 -28.80 13.66
CA ASN A 95 -31.68 -27.43 13.81
C ASN A 95 -30.64 -26.49 14.46
N ASN A 96 -29.88 -27.01 15.43
CA ASN A 96 -28.76 -26.26 16.03
C ASN A 96 -27.69 -25.95 14.98
N LEU A 97 -27.26 -26.96 14.20
CA LEU A 97 -26.26 -26.77 13.14
C LEU A 97 -26.73 -25.79 12.06
N LYS A 98 -28.02 -25.83 11.69
CA LYS A 98 -28.61 -24.86 10.76
C LYS A 98 -28.54 -23.43 11.31
N THR A 99 -28.75 -23.26 12.61
CA THR A 99 -28.65 -21.96 13.29
C THR A 99 -27.22 -21.46 13.31
N GLU A 100 -26.26 -22.30 13.68
CA GLU A 100 -24.82 -21.99 13.66
C GLU A 100 -24.35 -21.58 12.26
N LYS A 101 -24.79 -22.30 11.21
CA LYS A 101 -24.51 -21.94 9.81
C LYS A 101 -25.00 -20.54 9.47
N ASN A 102 -26.20 -20.16 9.91
CA ASN A 102 -26.74 -18.83 9.65
C ASN A 102 -25.95 -17.74 10.40
N GLN A 103 -25.56 -17.99 11.65
CA GLN A 103 -24.71 -17.09 12.42
C GLN A 103 -23.33 -16.90 11.77
N LEU A 104 -22.76 -17.97 11.24
CA LEU A 104 -21.49 -17.91 10.50
C LEU A 104 -21.64 -17.10 9.21
N LEU A 105 -22.74 -17.27 8.48
CA LEU A 105 -23.02 -16.48 7.28
C LEU A 105 -23.15 -14.98 7.60
N THR A 106 -23.83 -14.62 8.68
CA THR A 106 -23.89 -13.23 9.16
C THR A 106 -22.50 -12.69 9.50
N SER A 107 -21.70 -13.48 10.22
CA SER A 107 -20.33 -13.08 10.59
C SER A 107 -19.43 -12.88 9.37
N TYR A 108 -19.55 -13.75 8.37
CA TYR A 108 -18.85 -13.65 7.10
C TYR A 108 -19.21 -12.37 6.33
N ASN A 109 -20.49 -12.02 6.27
CA ASN A 109 -20.94 -10.80 5.60
C ASN A 109 -20.43 -9.55 6.31
N ASN A 110 -20.47 -9.52 7.65
CA ASN A 110 -19.92 -8.40 8.43
C ASN A 110 -18.43 -8.21 8.17
N LEU A 111 -17.65 -9.30 8.19
CA LEU A 111 -16.21 -9.25 7.90
C LEU A 111 -15.92 -8.77 6.48
N THR A 112 -16.78 -9.13 5.52
CA THR A 112 -16.67 -8.64 4.14
C THR A 112 -16.86 -7.12 4.08
N THR A 113 -17.86 -6.59 4.79
CA THR A 113 -18.09 -5.15 4.89
C THR A 113 -16.93 -4.41 5.59
N GLU A 114 -16.40 -4.95 6.69
CA GLU A 114 -15.23 -4.38 7.37
C GLU A 114 -14.00 -4.33 6.45
N ARG A 115 -13.77 -5.39 5.66
CA ARG A 115 -12.69 -5.43 4.68
C ARG A 115 -12.84 -4.34 3.62
N GLU A 116 -14.04 -4.08 3.13
CA GLU A 116 -14.30 -3.03 2.15
C GLU A 116 -14.07 -1.63 2.73
N GLN A 117 -14.50 -1.39 3.99
CA GLN A 117 -14.24 -0.14 4.69
C GLN A 117 -12.73 0.09 4.90
N LEU A 118 -11.99 -0.96 5.25
CA LEU A 118 -10.54 -0.89 5.39
C LEU A 118 -9.86 -0.58 4.05
N LEU A 119 -10.32 -1.20 2.96
CA LEU A 119 -9.80 -0.94 1.62
C LEU A 119 -10.01 0.52 1.19
N THR A 120 -11.18 1.08 1.47
CA THR A 120 -11.46 2.50 1.24
C THR A 120 -10.52 3.38 2.06
N SER A 121 -10.35 3.10 3.35
CA SER A 121 -9.46 3.85 4.24
C SER A 121 -8.00 3.81 3.76
N TYR A 122 -7.54 2.64 3.32
CA TYR A 122 -6.21 2.46 2.73
C TYR A 122 -6.00 3.31 1.47
N ASN A 123 -6.98 3.35 0.57
CA ASN A 123 -6.90 4.15 -0.66
C ASN A 123 -6.88 5.66 -0.38
N ASN A 124 -7.63 6.12 0.62
CA ASN A 124 -7.61 7.51 1.07
C ASN A 124 -6.23 7.88 1.61
N LEU A 125 -5.67 7.05 2.50
CA LEU A 125 -4.33 7.29 3.09
C LEU A 125 -3.23 7.30 2.02
N LYS A 126 -3.33 6.42 1.01
CA LYS A 126 -2.41 6.41 -0.13
C LYS A 126 -2.49 7.73 -0.92
N THR A 127 -3.68 8.31 -1.06
CA THR A 127 -3.89 9.58 -1.74
C THR A 127 -3.29 10.74 -0.94
N GLU A 128 -3.55 10.79 0.37
CA GLU A 128 -2.95 11.79 1.28
C GLU A 128 -1.42 11.74 1.27
N LYS A 129 -0.84 10.54 1.30
CA LYS A 129 0.62 10.36 1.18
C LYS A 129 1.16 10.98 -0.11
N ASN A 130 0.48 10.79 -1.24
CA ASN A 130 0.91 11.35 -2.52
C ASN A 130 0.82 12.87 -2.52
N GLN A 131 -0.25 13.43 -1.95
CA GLN A 131 -0.41 14.88 -1.80
C GLN A 131 0.69 15.48 -0.92
N LEU A 132 1.03 14.82 0.20
CA LEU A 132 2.10 15.23 1.08
C LEU A 132 3.46 15.19 0.37
N LEU A 133 3.71 14.16 -0.44
CA LEU A 133 4.94 14.07 -1.25
C LEU A 133 5.04 15.23 -2.25
N THR A 134 3.94 15.61 -2.90
CA THR A 134 3.90 16.77 -3.79
C THR A 134 4.20 18.06 -3.03
N SER A 135 3.57 18.26 -1.87
CA SER A 135 3.82 19.44 -1.02
C SER A 135 5.28 19.51 -0.56
N TYR A 136 5.84 18.39 -0.08
CA TYR A 136 7.24 18.30 0.31
C TYR A 136 8.19 18.72 -0.82
N ASN A 137 7.96 18.20 -2.04
CA ASN A 137 8.80 18.53 -3.19
C ASN A 137 8.71 20.02 -3.56
N ASN A 138 7.55 20.65 -3.40
CA ASN A 138 7.41 22.09 -3.65
C ASN A 138 8.16 22.92 -2.59
N THR A 139 8.04 22.57 -1.31
CA THR A 139 8.79 23.23 -0.23
C THR A 139 10.30 23.10 -0.41
N VAL A 140 10.78 21.94 -0.87
CA VAL A 140 12.20 21.75 -1.21
C VAL A 140 12.64 22.72 -2.31
N LYS A 141 11.85 22.89 -3.38
CA LYS A 141 12.15 23.85 -4.45
C LYS A 141 12.18 25.29 -3.94
N GLU A 142 11.22 25.68 -3.10
CA GLU A 142 11.18 27.03 -2.51
C GLU A 142 12.40 27.28 -1.62
N ARG A 143 12.80 26.30 -0.81
CA ARG A 143 14.02 26.36 0.00
C ARG A 143 15.25 26.58 -0.88
N ASP A 144 15.39 25.79 -1.95
CA ASP A 144 16.56 25.89 -2.84
C ASP A 144 16.60 27.27 -3.53
N GLN A 145 15.44 27.80 -3.95
CA GLN A 145 15.34 29.16 -4.49
C GLN A 145 15.72 30.25 -3.49
N LEU A 146 15.26 30.13 -2.24
CA LEU A 146 15.62 31.06 -1.17
C LEU A 146 17.11 31.00 -0.85
N GLN A 147 17.70 29.82 -0.89
CA GLN A 147 19.13 29.63 -0.67
C GLN A 147 19.96 30.35 -1.73
N THR A 148 19.63 30.18 -3.02
CA THR A 148 20.31 30.92 -4.09
C THR A 148 20.20 32.43 -3.92
N ARG A 149 19.01 32.95 -3.58
CA ARG A 149 18.83 34.39 -3.32
C ARG A 149 19.66 34.88 -2.14
N PHE A 150 19.80 34.06 -1.10
CA PHE A 150 20.60 34.40 0.05
C PHE A 150 22.10 34.46 -0.30
N GLU A 151 22.58 33.53 -1.12
CA GLU A 151 23.95 33.53 -1.65
C GLU A 151 24.21 34.79 -2.49
N ASP A 152 23.30 35.15 -3.41
CA ASP A 152 23.40 36.37 -4.22
C ASP A 152 23.41 37.64 -3.36
N MET A 153 22.52 37.73 -2.37
CA MET A 153 22.49 38.86 -1.44
C MET A 153 23.78 38.96 -0.62
N THR A 154 24.35 37.82 -0.23
CA THR A 154 25.63 37.78 0.49
C THR A 154 26.75 38.33 -0.39
N LYS A 155 26.81 37.92 -1.67
CA LYS A 155 27.78 38.46 -2.63
C LYS A 155 27.61 39.99 -2.79
N ASN A 156 26.39 40.45 -3.03
CA ASN A 156 26.11 41.88 -3.19
C ASN A 156 26.51 42.70 -1.95
N ARG A 157 26.28 42.16 -0.75
CA ARG A 157 26.71 42.79 0.51
C ARG A 157 28.23 42.93 0.55
N ASP A 158 28.95 41.87 0.21
CA ASP A 158 30.41 41.84 0.27
C ASP A 158 31.02 42.80 -0.77
N ASP A 159 30.45 42.88 -1.97
CA ASP A 159 30.83 43.85 -3.00
C ASP A 159 30.56 45.29 -2.55
N LEU A 160 29.40 45.55 -1.94
CA LEU A 160 29.07 46.88 -1.41
C LEU A 160 30.03 47.28 -0.27
N GLN A 161 30.40 46.34 0.60
CA GLN A 161 31.39 46.59 1.65
C GLN A 161 32.75 46.96 1.08
N ARG A 162 33.20 46.30 -0.01
CA ARG A 162 34.43 46.67 -0.73
C ARG A 162 34.36 48.08 -1.30
N ILE A 163 33.28 48.43 -1.99
CA ILE A 163 33.08 49.78 -2.56
C ILE A 163 33.07 50.84 -1.45
N LEU A 164 32.36 50.59 -0.34
CA LEU A 164 32.32 51.50 0.79
C LEU A 164 33.71 51.72 1.41
N GLN A 165 34.54 50.68 1.46
CA GLN A 165 35.92 50.81 1.93
C GLN A 165 36.75 51.69 1.00
N ASP A 166 36.67 51.50 -0.32
CA ASP A 166 37.40 52.31 -1.29
C ASP A 166 36.94 53.79 -1.28
N CYS A 167 35.64 54.05 -1.14
CA CYS A 167 35.12 55.43 -1.02
C CYS A 167 35.64 56.16 0.24
N ARG A 168 35.91 55.43 1.35
CA ARG A 168 36.54 56.03 2.54
C ARG A 168 37.96 56.52 2.30
N GLU A 169 38.62 56.03 1.25
CA GLU A 169 39.97 56.44 0.82
C GLU A 169 39.93 57.55 -0.26
N ASN A 170 38.84 58.32 -0.32
CA ASN A 170 38.61 59.42 -1.27
C ASN A 170 38.51 59.00 -2.75
N TRP A 171 38.11 57.75 -3.02
CA TRP A 171 37.70 57.34 -4.37
C TRP A 171 36.24 57.73 -4.62
N VAL A 172 35.93 58.11 -5.86
CA VAL A 172 34.60 58.44 -6.34
C VAL A 172 34.17 57.37 -7.33
N ALA A 173 33.08 56.66 -7.04
CA ALA A 173 32.49 55.72 -7.98
C ALA A 173 31.74 56.47 -9.09
N PHE A 174 32.03 56.13 -10.34
CA PHE A 174 31.28 56.59 -11.50
C PHE A 174 31.25 55.46 -12.53
N SER A 175 30.07 55.08 -13.02
CA SER A 175 29.93 53.89 -13.87
C SER A 175 30.58 52.65 -13.21
N ASP A 176 31.30 51.84 -13.98
CA ASP A 176 31.94 50.58 -13.54
C ASP A 176 33.38 50.76 -12.98
N SER A 177 33.76 52.00 -12.64
CA SER A 177 35.11 52.35 -12.20
C SER A 177 35.10 53.25 -10.95
N LEU A 178 36.19 53.18 -10.19
CA LEU A 178 36.52 54.08 -9.09
C LEU A 178 37.58 55.07 -9.57
N TYR A 179 37.37 56.35 -9.29
CA TYR A 179 38.28 57.41 -9.69
C TYR A 179 38.81 58.18 -8.49
N GLN A 180 40.08 58.55 -8.52
CA GLN A 180 40.67 59.40 -7.49
C GLN A 180 41.44 60.54 -8.13
N VAL A 181 41.02 61.78 -7.84
CA VAL A 181 41.75 62.98 -8.25
C VAL A 181 42.76 63.35 -7.18
N SER A 182 44.00 63.52 -7.59
CA SER A 182 45.10 63.95 -6.73
C SER A 182 44.86 65.29 -6.03
N SER A 183 45.46 65.42 -4.84
CA SER A 183 45.51 66.65 -4.05
C SER A 183 46.78 67.48 -4.29
N GLU A 184 47.77 66.92 -5.00
CA GLU A 184 49.05 67.56 -5.33
C GLU A 184 49.32 67.49 -6.84
N GLN A 185 50.41 68.11 -7.31
CA GLN A 185 50.76 68.14 -8.74
C GLN A 185 52.08 67.41 -9.01
N LYS A 186 52.10 66.54 -10.02
CA LYS A 186 53.24 65.69 -10.42
C LYS A 186 53.46 65.73 -11.93
N SER A 187 54.62 65.24 -12.39
CA SER A 187 54.85 64.99 -13.81
C SER A 187 53.95 63.85 -14.28
N TRP A 188 53.75 63.70 -15.58
CA TRP A 188 52.89 62.64 -16.11
C TRP A 188 53.36 61.24 -15.67
N GLU A 189 54.67 60.98 -15.74
CA GLU A 189 55.23 59.68 -15.34
C GLU A 189 55.14 59.46 -13.82
N GLU A 190 55.43 60.47 -12.99
CA GLU A 190 55.24 60.37 -11.54
C GLU A 190 53.77 60.12 -11.15
N SER A 191 52.84 60.74 -11.88
CA SER A 191 51.40 60.55 -11.71
C SER A 191 50.96 59.13 -12.08
N ARG A 192 51.53 58.59 -13.17
CA ARG A 192 51.30 57.19 -13.58
C ARG A 192 51.76 56.21 -12.50
N GLN A 193 52.95 56.43 -11.94
CA GLN A 193 53.49 55.58 -10.88
C GLN A 193 52.64 55.63 -9.61
N ASP A 194 52.10 56.81 -9.25
CA ASP A 194 51.18 56.95 -8.13
C ASP A 194 49.89 56.13 -8.32
N CYS A 195 49.27 56.19 -9.51
CA CYS A 195 48.11 55.35 -9.79
C CYS A 195 48.44 53.86 -9.73
N LEU A 196 49.59 53.43 -10.28
CA LEU A 196 50.02 52.03 -10.23
C LEU A 196 50.23 51.52 -8.80
N GLN A 197 50.82 52.34 -7.92
CA GLN A 197 50.99 52.00 -6.50
C GLN A 197 49.66 51.80 -5.78
N LYS A 198 48.60 52.45 -6.25
CA LYS A 198 47.23 52.30 -5.76
C LYS A 198 46.46 51.16 -6.44
N GLY A 199 47.11 50.37 -7.28
CA GLY A 199 46.47 49.30 -8.07
C GLY A 199 45.52 49.84 -9.14
N ALA A 200 45.80 51.04 -9.66
CA ALA A 200 45.01 51.77 -10.64
C ALA A 200 45.89 52.20 -11.82
N HIS A 201 45.28 52.84 -12.82
CA HIS A 201 46.00 53.48 -13.93
C HIS A 201 45.63 54.96 -14.01
N LEU A 202 46.38 55.77 -14.75
CA LEU A 202 45.86 57.08 -15.17
C LEU A 202 44.60 56.84 -16.01
N MET A 203 43.58 57.67 -15.80
CA MET A 203 42.26 57.48 -16.39
C MET A 203 42.31 57.35 -17.91
N ILE A 204 41.59 56.37 -18.43
CA ILE A 204 41.38 56.15 -19.85
C ILE A 204 39.98 56.67 -20.17
N ILE A 205 39.86 57.56 -21.16
CA ILE A 205 38.57 58.15 -21.51
C ILE A 205 38.08 57.53 -22.82
N ASN A 206 37.12 56.63 -22.73
CA ASN A 206 36.56 55.90 -23.88
C ASN A 206 35.11 56.26 -24.21
N SER A 207 34.50 57.17 -23.42
CA SER A 207 33.11 57.57 -23.58
C SER A 207 32.92 59.08 -23.37
N ARG A 208 31.81 59.62 -23.89
CA ARG A 208 31.45 61.03 -23.70
C ARG A 208 31.12 61.30 -22.23
N GLU A 209 30.58 60.32 -21.55
CA GLU A 209 30.21 60.34 -20.15
C GLU A 209 31.45 60.49 -19.26
N GLU A 210 32.49 59.69 -19.49
CA GLU A 210 33.78 59.81 -18.80
C GLU A 210 34.48 61.15 -19.07
N GLN A 211 34.40 61.64 -20.31
CA GLN A 211 34.91 62.96 -20.65
C GLN A 211 34.22 64.06 -19.85
N ASN A 212 32.89 64.02 -19.81
CA ASN A 212 32.08 64.98 -19.06
C ASN A 212 32.33 64.89 -17.55
N PHE A 213 32.46 63.67 -17.01
CA PHE A 213 32.83 63.44 -15.61
C PHE A 213 34.18 64.08 -15.27
N THR A 214 35.20 63.85 -16.08
CA THR A 214 36.54 64.40 -15.85
C THR A 214 36.54 65.94 -15.87
N ASN A 215 35.75 66.55 -16.75
CA ASN A 215 35.60 68.01 -16.84
C ASN A 215 34.98 68.66 -15.58
N GLN A 216 34.26 67.90 -14.74
CA GLN A 216 33.62 68.44 -13.53
C GLN A 216 34.63 68.82 -12.43
N PHE A 217 35.83 68.24 -12.46
CA PHE A 217 36.86 68.52 -11.46
C PHE A 217 37.51 69.90 -11.61
N LYS A 218 37.31 70.58 -12.76
CA LYS A 218 37.79 71.95 -13.02
C LYS A 218 39.27 72.17 -12.68
N LYS A 219 40.12 71.20 -13.04
CA LYS A 219 41.57 71.19 -12.81
C LYS A 219 42.32 70.85 -14.10
N TYR A 220 43.57 71.29 -14.19
CA TYR A 220 44.52 70.73 -15.14
C TYR A 220 44.88 69.30 -14.71
N LEU A 221 44.43 68.32 -15.48
CA LEU A 221 44.50 66.91 -15.10
C LEU A 221 45.24 66.09 -16.13
N TRP A 222 46.33 65.44 -15.72
CA TRP A 222 46.91 64.35 -16.48
C TRP A 222 45.90 63.20 -16.63
N ILE A 223 45.74 62.76 -17.87
CA ILE A 223 45.00 61.55 -18.25
C ILE A 223 45.98 60.53 -18.82
N GLY A 224 45.54 59.30 -18.99
CA GLY A 224 46.40 58.19 -19.39
C GLY A 224 46.86 58.20 -20.86
N LEU A 225 46.83 59.33 -21.54
CA LEU A 225 47.10 59.43 -22.98
C LEU A 225 48.52 59.93 -23.25
N THR A 226 49.27 59.27 -24.13
CA THR A 226 50.62 59.67 -24.53
C THR A 226 50.96 59.19 -25.95
N ASP A 227 51.76 59.94 -26.70
CA ASP A 227 52.36 59.53 -27.97
C ASP A 227 53.90 59.47 -27.91
N SER A 228 54.47 59.45 -26.70
CA SER A 228 55.93 59.52 -26.46
C SER A 228 56.76 58.42 -27.14
N LEU A 229 56.12 57.34 -27.59
CA LEU A 229 56.76 56.25 -28.34
C LEU A 229 56.83 56.53 -29.84
N THR A 230 55.83 57.19 -30.40
CA THR A 230 55.72 57.46 -31.84
C THR A 230 54.86 58.69 -32.04
N GLU A 231 55.51 59.79 -32.38
CA GLU A 231 54.90 61.09 -32.70
C GLU A 231 53.61 60.95 -33.52
N GLY A 232 52.52 61.55 -33.04
CA GLY A 232 51.22 61.53 -33.70
C GLY A 232 50.45 60.22 -33.55
N THR A 233 51.00 59.22 -32.86
CA THR A 233 50.32 57.95 -32.55
C THR A 233 50.02 57.86 -31.05
N TRP A 234 48.89 58.43 -30.65
CA TRP A 234 48.44 58.47 -29.26
C TRP A 234 47.94 57.11 -28.76
N LYS A 235 48.45 56.70 -27.60
CA LYS A 235 48.10 55.48 -26.90
C LYS A 235 47.72 55.76 -25.45
N TRP A 236 46.84 54.91 -24.94
CA TRP A 236 46.50 54.89 -23.52
C TRP A 236 47.57 54.14 -22.71
N VAL A 237 47.59 54.36 -21.40
CA VAL A 237 48.52 53.73 -20.44
C VAL A 237 48.41 52.20 -20.36
N ASP A 238 47.32 51.62 -20.88
CA ASP A 238 47.11 50.18 -21.06
C ASP A 238 47.67 49.63 -22.39
N GLY A 239 48.19 50.50 -23.25
CA GLY A 239 48.79 50.18 -24.54
C GLY A 239 47.83 50.18 -25.72
N THR A 240 46.52 50.38 -25.48
CA THR A 240 45.53 50.48 -26.55
C THR A 240 45.67 51.79 -27.33
N SER A 241 45.36 51.75 -28.63
CA SER A 241 45.35 52.96 -29.46
C SER A 241 44.12 53.80 -29.17
N MET A 242 44.28 55.13 -29.22
CA MET A 242 43.16 56.06 -29.09
C MET A 242 42.15 55.87 -30.23
N THR A 243 40.91 55.49 -29.91
CA THR A 243 39.81 55.30 -30.87
C THR A 243 38.82 56.46 -30.87
N THR A 244 38.73 57.20 -29.76
CA THR A 244 37.85 58.36 -29.59
C THR A 244 38.69 59.57 -29.20
N SER A 245 38.30 60.74 -29.69
CA SER A 245 39.06 61.99 -29.53
C SER A 245 38.20 63.09 -28.94
N TYR A 246 38.71 63.74 -27.89
CA TYR A 246 38.13 64.95 -27.30
C TYR A 246 39.15 66.10 -27.22
N TRP A 247 40.06 66.17 -28.20
CA TRP A 247 40.98 67.30 -28.39
C TRP A 247 40.24 68.63 -28.50
N ASN A 248 40.72 69.62 -27.75
CA ASN A 248 40.26 70.99 -27.90
C ASN A 248 40.56 71.50 -29.32
N SER A 249 39.84 72.53 -29.74
CA SER A 249 40.04 73.11 -31.08
C SER A 249 41.49 73.57 -31.24
N GLY A 250 42.19 73.01 -32.22
CA GLY A 250 43.60 73.30 -32.50
C GLY A 250 44.60 72.37 -31.82
N GLU A 251 44.16 71.37 -31.05
CA GLU A 251 45.00 70.34 -30.42
C GLU A 251 44.89 68.98 -31.15
N PRO A 252 45.89 68.10 -31.07
CA PRO A 252 47.21 68.33 -30.46
C PRO A 252 48.13 69.14 -31.38
N ASN A 253 48.95 70.06 -30.83
CA ASN A 253 49.82 70.95 -31.62
C ASN A 253 51.29 71.06 -31.18
N GLY A 254 51.68 70.45 -30.08
CA GLY A 254 53.02 70.58 -29.51
C GLY A 254 54.08 69.68 -30.14
N GLY A 255 53.67 68.80 -31.06
CA GLY A 255 54.54 67.91 -31.81
C GLY A 255 55.45 67.08 -30.90
N ARG A 256 56.73 66.93 -31.28
CA ARG A 256 57.72 66.14 -30.51
C ARG A 256 58.03 66.64 -29.10
N THR A 257 57.51 67.80 -28.70
CA THR A 257 57.79 68.40 -27.40
C THR A 257 56.73 68.02 -26.36
N GLU A 258 55.47 67.92 -26.78
CA GLU A 258 54.31 67.78 -25.90
C GLU A 258 53.68 66.40 -26.08
N ASN A 259 54.21 65.40 -25.38
CA ASN A 259 53.87 64.01 -25.66
C ASN A 259 52.84 63.41 -24.67
N CYS A 260 52.21 64.24 -23.82
CA CYS A 260 51.32 63.78 -22.75
C CYS A 260 49.99 64.52 -22.77
N GLY A 261 48.89 63.79 -22.70
CA GLY A 261 47.55 64.35 -22.74
C GLY A 261 47.08 64.84 -21.38
N GLN A 262 46.52 66.05 -21.33
CA GLN A 262 45.85 66.61 -20.17
C GLN A 262 44.45 67.13 -20.49
N ILE A 263 43.59 67.22 -19.47
CA ILE A 263 42.40 68.07 -19.49
C ILE A 263 42.83 69.51 -19.20
N LYS A 264 42.55 70.43 -20.12
CA LYS A 264 42.87 71.87 -19.96
C LYS A 264 41.66 72.77 -20.09
N ALA A 265 40.89 72.62 -21.18
CA ALA A 265 39.72 73.45 -21.44
C ALA A 265 38.46 72.82 -20.82
N TYR A 266 38.45 72.60 -19.50
CA TYR A 266 37.41 71.83 -18.80
C TYR A 266 35.98 72.43 -18.86
N ASP A 267 35.82 73.65 -19.40
CA ASP A 267 34.51 74.27 -19.68
C ASP A 267 33.99 73.97 -21.10
N SER A 268 34.84 73.39 -21.96
CA SER A 268 34.50 72.91 -23.29
C SER A 268 34.10 71.43 -23.25
N GLN A 269 33.24 71.02 -24.19
CA GLN A 269 32.90 69.60 -24.39
C GLN A 269 34.12 68.77 -24.82
N ASN A 270 35.03 69.36 -25.58
CA ASN A 270 36.31 68.77 -25.96
C ASN A 270 37.43 69.59 -25.30
N SER A 271 38.17 68.98 -24.39
CA SER A 271 39.03 69.69 -23.45
C SER A 271 40.47 69.19 -23.39
N TRP A 272 40.83 68.21 -24.23
CA TRP A 272 42.18 67.66 -24.22
C TRP A 272 43.18 68.62 -24.85
N ASN A 273 44.39 68.63 -24.31
CA ASN A 273 45.54 69.40 -24.77
C ASN A 273 46.79 68.52 -24.57
N ASP A 274 47.67 68.46 -25.56
CA ASP A 274 48.98 67.83 -25.43
C ASP A 274 49.92 68.79 -24.72
N GLU A 275 50.68 68.30 -23.75
CA GLU A 275 51.55 69.14 -22.92
C GLU A 275 52.87 68.44 -22.67
N THR A 276 53.89 69.23 -22.35
CA THR A 276 55.21 68.71 -22.00
C THR A 276 55.10 67.83 -20.75
N CYS A 277 55.41 66.54 -20.87
CA CYS A 277 55.24 65.53 -19.81
C CYS A 277 55.90 65.85 -18.46
N SER A 278 56.91 66.72 -18.43
CA SER A 278 57.61 67.14 -17.22
C SER A 278 56.88 68.23 -16.41
N LYS A 279 55.85 68.87 -16.98
CA LYS A 279 55.00 69.83 -16.27
C LYS A 279 54.31 69.17 -15.09
N LYS A 280 54.07 69.97 -14.05
CA LYS A 280 53.37 69.52 -12.86
C LYS A 280 51.89 69.88 -12.99
N HIS A 281 51.05 68.85 -13.05
CA HIS A 281 49.59 68.98 -13.04
C HIS A 281 49.00 68.02 -12.03
N PHE A 282 47.75 68.24 -11.64
CA PHE A 282 46.99 67.21 -10.94
C PHE A 282 46.81 66.03 -11.90
N TRP A 283 46.50 64.86 -11.39
CA TRP A 283 46.14 63.68 -12.17
C TRP A 283 44.90 63.00 -11.60
N ILE A 284 44.31 62.14 -12.42
CA ILE A 284 43.16 61.30 -12.06
C ILE A 284 43.51 59.83 -12.32
N CYS A 285 43.38 59.03 -11.26
CA CYS A 285 43.51 57.58 -11.34
C CYS A 285 42.15 56.93 -11.59
N GLU A 286 42.16 55.80 -12.28
CA GLU A 286 41.01 54.94 -12.54
C GLU A 286 41.35 53.49 -12.14
N LYS A 287 40.46 52.89 -11.35
CA LYS A 287 40.50 51.48 -10.95
C LYS A 287 39.17 50.83 -11.32
N ARG A 288 39.19 49.81 -12.17
CA ARG A 288 37.97 49.08 -12.53
C ARG A 288 37.43 48.30 -11.34
N VAL A 289 36.13 48.38 -11.11
CA VAL A 289 35.46 47.52 -10.14
C VAL A 289 35.17 46.20 -10.86
N SER A 290 35.93 45.14 -10.54
CA SER A 290 35.65 43.81 -11.11
C SER A 290 34.27 43.31 -10.64
N PRO A 291 33.46 42.69 -11.54
CA PRO A 291 32.23 41.98 -11.15
C PRO A 291 32.47 40.73 -10.29
#